data_AF-A0A7S0X6E1-F1
#
_entry.id   AF-A0A7S0X6E1-F1
#
_cell.length_a   1.000
_cell.length_b   1.000
_cell.length_c   1.000
_cell.angle_alpha   90.00
_cell.angle_beta   90.00
_cell.angle_gamma   90.00
#
_symmetry.space_group_name_H-M   'P 1'
#
loop_
_entity.id
_entity.type
_entity.pdbx_description
1 polymer ?
#
loop_
_entity_poly.entity_id
_entity_poly.type
_entity_poly.pdbx_seq_one_letter_code
_entity_poly.pdbx_strand_id
1 'polypeptide(L)'
;LARLFHDDRLPEALGYASAEVELVSDEDWAAELAGCPHPPVYLRQQAIAFATVRLTQVQGADEGYGYAADAARHLWELSVNRSNHPELVARPEAIAALVAAMGPGSRLSGSTEVLMPATAAVWNLATSVAGRTALVEAGVVEALIPMARHAHLECKR
;
A
#
# COMPACT_ATOMS: atom_id res chain seq x y z
N LEU A 1 16.19 2.61 -6.82
CA LEU A 1 15.18 3.56 -6.30
C LEU A 1 13.96 3.65 -7.20
N ALA A 2 14.11 4.04 -8.46
CA ALA A 2 12.95 4.30 -9.31
C ALA A 2 12.03 3.09 -9.56
N ARG A 3 12.53 1.85 -9.43
CA ARG A 3 11.73 0.61 -9.44
C ARG A 3 10.90 0.35 -8.18
N LEU A 4 11.38 0.88 -7.05
CA LEU A 4 10.78 0.78 -5.71
C LEU A 4 9.64 1.80 -5.52
N PHE A 5 9.59 2.77 -6.43
CA PHE A 5 8.63 3.86 -6.49
C PHE A 5 8.00 3.89 -7.90
N HIS A 6 7.81 2.72 -8.52
CA HIS A 6 7.29 2.62 -9.88
C HIS A 6 6.00 3.44 -10.03
N ASP A 7 5.96 4.24 -11.08
CA ASP A 7 4.81 5.05 -11.47
C ASP A 7 5.01 5.36 -12.95
N ASP A 8 4.28 4.64 -13.80
CA ASP A 8 4.33 4.75 -15.26
C ASP A 8 3.83 6.11 -15.77
N ARG A 9 3.21 6.92 -14.90
CA ARG A 9 2.77 8.29 -15.19
C ARG A 9 3.86 9.32 -14.91
N LEU A 10 4.94 8.95 -14.21
CA LEU A 10 6.09 9.83 -14.00
C LEU A 10 7.01 9.84 -15.23
N PRO A 11 7.66 10.97 -15.54
CA PRO A 11 8.56 11.06 -16.70
C PRO A 11 9.62 9.95 -16.70
N GLU A 12 9.77 9.26 -17.84
CA GLU A 12 10.74 8.16 -18.02
C GLU A 12 12.18 8.58 -17.69
N ALA A 13 12.52 9.86 -17.91
CA ALA A 13 13.80 10.46 -17.55
C ALA A 13 14.14 10.37 -16.05
N LEU A 14 13.15 10.18 -15.19
CA LEU A 14 13.33 9.98 -13.75
C LEU A 14 13.54 8.50 -13.36
N GLY A 15 13.44 7.58 -14.33
CA GLY A 15 13.67 6.15 -14.17
C GLY A 15 12.49 5.34 -13.60
N TYR A 16 11.35 5.99 -13.30
CA TYR A 16 10.20 5.36 -12.63
C TYR A 16 9.37 4.46 -13.56
N ALA A 17 9.64 4.44 -14.86
CA ALA A 17 8.90 3.66 -15.86
C ALA A 17 9.40 2.20 -16.03
N SER A 18 10.40 1.77 -15.26
CA SER A 18 10.94 0.40 -15.38
C SER A 18 10.06 -0.64 -14.68
N ALA A 19 10.02 -1.86 -15.22
CA ALA A 19 9.10 -2.93 -14.81
C ALA A 19 9.19 -3.27 -13.30
N GLU A 20 8.02 -3.59 -12.73
CA GLU A 20 7.81 -4.03 -11.35
C GLU A 20 8.64 -5.29 -11.06
N VAL A 21 9.33 -5.30 -9.93
CA VAL A 21 10.11 -6.45 -9.44
C VAL A 21 9.49 -6.88 -8.12
N GLU A 22 9.06 -8.13 -8.02
CA GLU A 22 8.51 -8.66 -6.77
C GLU A 22 9.61 -8.79 -5.71
N LEU A 23 9.61 -7.87 -4.74
CA LEU A 23 10.57 -7.87 -3.62
C LEU A 23 9.95 -8.54 -2.38
N VAL A 24 9.92 -9.87 -2.37
CA VAL A 24 9.19 -10.64 -1.34
C VAL A 24 10.04 -11.06 -0.15
N SER A 25 11.37 -11.11 -0.29
CA SER A 25 12.31 -11.54 0.76
C SER A 25 13.38 -10.50 1.09
N ASP A 26 13.99 -10.61 2.26
CA ASP A 26 15.11 -9.73 2.65
C ASP A 26 16.30 -9.81 1.68
N GLU A 27 16.49 -10.95 1.01
CA GLU A 27 17.54 -11.13 0.00
C GLU A 27 17.22 -10.35 -1.28
N ASP A 28 15.96 -10.38 -1.75
CA ASP A 28 15.52 -9.58 -2.90
C ASP A 28 15.68 -8.08 -2.62
N TRP A 29 15.27 -7.67 -1.41
CA TRP A 29 15.42 -6.30 -0.93
C TRP A 29 16.89 -5.89 -0.81
N ALA A 30 17.76 -6.77 -0.31
CA ALA A 30 19.19 -6.49 -0.22
C ALA A 30 19.84 -6.38 -1.60
N ALA A 31 19.48 -7.26 -2.54
CA ALA A 31 19.99 -7.26 -3.90
C ALA A 31 19.58 -5.99 -4.66
N GLU A 32 18.30 -5.61 -4.62
CA GLU A 32 17.80 -4.41 -5.28
C GLU A 32 18.40 -3.13 -4.69
N LEU A 33 18.75 -3.14 -3.40
CA LEU A 33 19.28 -1.99 -2.69
C LEU A 33 20.81 -1.94 -2.60
N ALA A 34 21.53 -2.94 -3.12
CA ALA A 34 22.98 -3.11 -2.96
C ALA A 34 23.83 -1.93 -3.47
N GLY A 35 23.30 -1.07 -4.35
CA GLY A 35 23.96 0.11 -4.88
C GLY A 35 23.38 1.45 -4.41
N CYS A 36 22.40 1.44 -3.49
CA CYS A 36 21.75 2.67 -3.06
C CYS A 36 22.62 3.45 -2.06
N PRO A 37 22.64 4.80 -2.14
CA PRO A 37 23.44 5.65 -1.24
C PRO A 37 22.91 5.71 0.20
N HIS A 38 21.75 5.10 0.46
CA HIS A 38 21.07 5.12 1.74
C HIS A 38 20.78 3.71 2.23
N PRO A 39 20.75 3.51 3.56
CA PRO A 39 20.48 2.19 4.14
C PRO A 39 19.05 1.72 3.79
N PRO A 40 18.82 0.39 3.67
CA PRO A 40 17.52 -0.15 3.30
C PRO A 40 16.35 0.30 4.16
N VAL A 41 16.55 0.44 5.47
CA VAL A 41 15.52 0.96 6.41
C VAL A 41 15.04 2.35 6.01
N TYR A 42 15.97 3.25 5.68
CA TYR A 42 15.62 4.62 5.28
C TYR A 42 14.81 4.62 3.99
N LEU A 43 15.20 3.82 3.01
CA LEU A 43 14.52 3.74 1.72
C LEU A 43 13.11 3.18 1.85
N ARG A 44 12.93 2.14 2.66
CA ARG A 44 11.61 1.59 3.00
C ARG A 44 10.74 2.63 3.69
N GLN A 45 11.30 3.40 4.62
CA GLN A 45 10.58 4.50 5.28
C GLN A 45 10.11 5.57 4.30
N GLN A 46 10.93 5.94 3.31
CA GLN A 46 10.53 6.89 2.27
C GLN A 46 9.46 6.29 1.34
N ALA A 47 9.57 5.01 1.00
CA ALA A 47 8.57 4.29 0.20
C ALA A 47 7.19 4.28 0.87
N ILE A 48 7.14 3.94 2.16
CA ILE A 48 5.90 3.96 2.95
C ILE A 48 5.32 5.37 2.99
N ALA A 49 6.14 6.39 3.28
CA ALA A 49 5.68 7.77 3.37
C ALA A 49 5.12 8.28 2.04
N PHE A 50 5.82 8.02 0.94
CA PHE A 50 5.40 8.44 -0.40
C PHE A 50 4.09 7.75 -0.82
N ALA A 51 3.98 6.44 -0.64
CA ALA A 51 2.76 5.71 -0.93
C ALA A 51 1.58 6.20 -0.07
N THR A 52 1.81 6.47 1.22
CA THR A 52 0.78 7.01 2.12
C THR A 52 0.27 8.38 1.65
N VAL A 53 1.17 9.29 1.27
CA VAL A 53 0.78 10.61 0.74
C VAL A 53 -0.05 10.45 -0.53
N ARG A 54 0.38 9.60 -1.48
CA ARG A 54 -0.38 9.38 -2.71
C ARG A 54 -1.77 8.78 -2.44
N LEU A 55 -1.89 7.84 -1.50
CA LEU A 55 -3.17 7.23 -1.15
C LEU A 55 -4.13 8.23 -0.48
N THR A 56 -3.61 9.17 0.30
CA THR A 56 -4.41 10.19 1.02
C THR A 56 -4.78 11.40 0.18
N GLN A 57 -3.96 11.77 -0.82
CA GLN A 57 -4.15 12.98 -1.65
C GLN A 57 -5.23 12.87 -2.73
N VAL A 58 -5.89 11.71 -2.89
CA VAL A 58 -6.93 11.48 -3.93
C VAL A 58 -8.26 12.21 -3.64
N GLN A 59 -8.30 13.12 -2.66
CA GLN A 59 -9.53 13.82 -2.28
C GLN A 59 -9.97 14.95 -3.22
N GLY A 60 -9.22 15.28 -4.28
CA GLY A 60 -9.46 16.49 -5.09
C GLY A 60 -9.64 16.33 -6.62
N ALA A 61 -9.34 15.19 -7.24
CA ALA A 61 -9.31 15.08 -8.70
C ALA A 61 -10.03 13.83 -9.22
N ASP A 62 -10.89 13.97 -10.24
CA ASP A 62 -11.60 12.87 -10.90
C ASP A 62 -10.65 11.83 -11.56
N GLU A 63 -9.37 12.18 -11.74
CA GLU A 63 -8.30 11.34 -12.29
C GLU A 63 -7.45 10.63 -11.21
N GLY A 64 -7.76 10.83 -9.92
CA GLY A 64 -6.91 10.37 -8.81
C GLY A 64 -6.92 8.86 -8.52
N TYR A 65 -7.79 8.08 -9.16
CA TYR A 65 -7.95 6.64 -8.89
C TYR A 65 -6.70 5.83 -9.21
N GLY A 66 -6.00 6.17 -10.30
CA GLY A 66 -4.76 5.49 -10.67
C GLY A 66 -3.68 5.66 -9.59
N TYR A 67 -3.52 6.86 -9.06
CA TYR A 67 -2.54 7.13 -8.01
C TYR A 67 -2.86 6.41 -6.71
N ALA A 68 -4.14 6.30 -6.35
CA ALA A 68 -4.57 5.48 -5.21
C ALA A 68 -4.28 3.99 -5.42
N ALA A 69 -4.52 3.46 -6.63
CA ALA A 69 -4.30 2.05 -6.93
C ALA A 69 -2.82 1.69 -6.82
N ASP A 70 -1.94 2.50 -7.40
CA ASP A 70 -0.48 2.27 -7.35
C ASP A 70 0.07 2.50 -5.94
N ALA A 71 -0.48 3.47 -5.20
CA ALA A 71 -0.13 3.67 -3.80
C ALA A 71 -0.53 2.49 -2.92
N ALA A 72 -1.75 1.96 -3.08
CA ALA A 72 -2.20 0.78 -2.37
C ALA A 72 -1.38 -0.45 -2.75
N ARG A 73 -1.02 -0.60 -4.03
CA ARG A 73 -0.15 -1.68 -4.53
C ARG A 73 1.23 -1.62 -3.89
N HIS A 74 1.89 -0.47 -3.87
CA HIS A 74 3.18 -0.33 -3.18
C HIS A 74 3.10 -0.69 -1.69
N LEU A 75 2.05 -0.26 -0.97
CA LEU A 75 1.87 -0.64 0.43
C LEU A 75 1.65 -2.14 0.60
N TRP A 76 0.95 -2.78 -0.35
CA TRP A 76 0.80 -4.24 -0.37
C TRP A 76 2.15 -4.93 -0.60
N GLU A 77 2.91 -4.57 -1.62
CA GLU A 77 4.22 -5.17 -1.90
C GLU A 77 5.17 -5.03 -0.72
N LEU A 78 5.25 -3.83 -0.13
CA LEU A 78 6.03 -3.59 1.08
C LEU A 78 5.61 -4.52 2.22
N SER A 79 4.30 -4.81 2.35
CA SER A 79 3.77 -5.69 3.39
C SER A 79 3.98 -7.19 3.11
N VAL A 80 4.31 -7.61 1.89
CA VAL A 80 4.54 -9.03 1.57
C VAL A 80 5.74 -9.55 2.36
N ASN A 81 6.81 -8.76 2.43
CA ASN A 81 7.94 -9.07 3.30
C ASN A 81 7.62 -8.69 4.76
N ARG A 82 7.52 -9.71 5.63
CA ARG A 82 7.22 -9.53 7.07
C ARG A 82 8.25 -8.67 7.80
N SER A 83 9.51 -8.64 7.35
CA SER A 83 10.56 -7.80 7.93
C SER A 83 10.27 -6.30 7.81
N ASN A 84 9.32 -5.90 6.95
CA ASN A 84 8.87 -4.51 6.78
C ASN A 84 7.69 -4.13 7.68
N HIS A 85 7.05 -5.09 8.35
CA HIS A 85 5.86 -4.84 9.17
C HIS A 85 6.14 -3.86 10.32
N PRO A 86 7.27 -3.94 11.06
CA PRO A 86 7.55 -2.98 12.12
C PRO A 86 7.55 -1.52 11.64
N GLU A 87 8.12 -1.23 10.46
CA GLU A 87 8.14 0.12 9.89
C GLU A 87 6.77 0.58 9.38
N LEU A 88 5.94 -0.32 8.84
CA LEU A 88 4.57 -0.02 8.46
C LEU A 88 3.69 0.27 9.68
N VAL A 89 3.79 -0.56 10.72
CA VAL A 89 3.03 -0.42 11.97
C VAL A 89 3.44 0.81 12.76
N ALA A 90 4.73 1.18 12.72
CA ALA A 90 5.24 2.41 13.33
C ALA A 90 4.72 3.70 12.67
N ARG A 91 3.94 3.59 11.59
CA ARG A 91 3.33 4.71 10.86
C ARG A 91 1.80 4.63 10.91
N PRO A 92 1.16 5.14 11.97
CA PRO A 92 -0.29 5.16 12.08
C PRO A 92 -0.97 5.83 10.88
N GLU A 93 -0.32 6.81 10.24
CA GLU A 93 -0.82 7.47 9.05
C GLU A 93 -0.95 6.54 7.84
N ALA A 94 -0.04 5.56 7.68
CA ALA A 94 -0.08 4.59 6.59
C ALA A 94 -1.22 3.59 6.81
N ILE A 95 -1.38 3.13 8.05
CA ILE A 95 -2.48 2.24 8.45
C ILE A 95 -3.82 2.95 8.28
N ALA A 96 -3.94 4.19 8.75
CA ALA A 96 -5.14 4.99 8.61
C ALA A 96 -5.50 5.24 7.13
N ALA A 97 -4.50 5.48 6.27
CA ALA A 97 -4.73 5.64 4.83
C ALA A 97 -5.30 4.37 4.18
N LEU A 98 -4.77 3.19 4.52
CA LEU A 98 -5.29 1.90 4.04
C LEU A 98 -6.73 1.67 4.51
N VAL A 99 -7.01 1.91 5.80
CA VAL A 99 -8.35 1.73 6.37
C VAL A 99 -9.34 2.72 5.77
N ALA A 100 -8.96 4.00 5.65
CA ALA A 100 -9.79 5.03 5.05
C ALA A 100 -10.11 4.72 3.59
N ALA A 101 -9.16 4.16 2.82
CA ALA A 101 -9.40 3.79 1.42
C ALA A 101 -10.51 2.74 1.27
N MET A 102 -10.62 1.79 2.21
CA MET A 102 -11.66 0.75 2.23
C MET A 102 -12.94 1.17 2.96
N GLY A 103 -12.88 2.27 3.72
CA GLY A 103 -13.94 2.69 4.63
C GLY A 103 -15.23 3.10 3.93
N PRO A 104 -16.38 3.00 4.63
CA PRO A 104 -17.64 3.51 4.12
C PRO A 104 -17.56 5.02 3.89
N GLY A 105 -17.91 5.47 2.67
CA GLY A 105 -17.80 6.89 2.28
C GLY A 105 -16.48 7.27 1.60
N SER A 106 -15.53 6.32 1.51
CA SER A 106 -14.39 6.47 0.60
C SER A 106 -14.88 6.54 -0.84
N ARG A 107 -14.37 7.50 -1.62
CA ARG A 107 -14.58 7.52 -3.08
C ARG A 107 -13.99 6.28 -3.76
N LEU A 108 -13.04 5.62 -3.10
CA LEU A 108 -12.34 4.44 -3.59
C LEU A 108 -13.10 3.14 -3.29
N SER A 109 -14.20 3.19 -2.52
CA SER A 109 -14.93 2.01 -2.02
C SER A 109 -15.60 1.14 -3.10
N GLY A 110 -15.55 1.55 -4.37
CA GLY A 110 -16.01 0.77 -5.52
C GLY A 110 -14.91 0.43 -6.54
N SER A 111 -13.66 0.79 -6.27
CA SER A 111 -12.53 0.51 -7.18
C SER A 111 -11.80 -0.75 -6.74
N THR A 112 -12.01 -1.86 -7.47
CA THR A 112 -11.29 -3.12 -7.21
C THR A 112 -9.77 -2.94 -7.29
N GLU A 113 -9.28 -2.04 -8.16
CA GLU A 113 -7.85 -1.77 -8.33
C GLU A 113 -7.20 -1.16 -7.08
N VAL A 114 -7.98 -0.47 -6.23
CA VAL A 114 -7.52 0.05 -4.94
C VAL A 114 -7.82 -0.93 -3.82
N LEU A 115 -9.03 -1.49 -3.82
CA LEU A 115 -9.52 -2.30 -2.71
C LEU A 115 -8.81 -3.64 -2.58
N MET A 116 -8.47 -4.27 -3.70
CA MET A 116 -7.71 -5.52 -3.71
C MET A 116 -6.34 -5.34 -3.02
N PRO A 117 -5.46 -4.44 -3.49
CA PRO A 117 -4.16 -4.27 -2.84
C PRO A 117 -4.28 -3.72 -1.41
N ALA A 118 -5.20 -2.80 -1.14
CA ALA A 118 -5.39 -2.29 0.23
C ALA A 118 -5.79 -3.42 1.21
N THR A 119 -6.71 -4.30 0.80
CA THR A 119 -7.14 -5.44 1.62
C THR A 119 -6.01 -6.47 1.77
N ALA A 120 -5.23 -6.71 0.71
CA ALA A 120 -4.09 -7.62 0.75
C ALA A 120 -2.97 -7.10 1.68
N ALA A 121 -2.71 -5.79 1.69
CA ALA A 121 -1.80 -5.15 2.63
C ALA A 121 -2.26 -5.34 4.09
N VAL A 122 -3.54 -5.10 4.34
CA VAL A 122 -4.18 -5.29 5.66
C VAL A 122 -4.11 -6.75 6.11
N TRP A 123 -4.37 -7.70 5.20
CA TRP A 123 -4.24 -9.13 5.46
C TRP A 123 -2.82 -9.50 5.90
N ASN A 124 -1.81 -9.03 5.17
CA ASN A 124 -0.42 -9.30 5.49
C ASN A 124 -0.04 -8.75 6.88
N LEU A 125 -0.39 -7.49 7.16
CA LEU A 125 -0.11 -6.86 8.46
C LEU A 125 -0.81 -7.56 9.62
N ALA A 126 -2.02 -8.08 9.40
CA ALA A 126 -2.78 -8.83 10.41
C ALA A 126 -2.15 -10.17 10.80
N THR A 127 -1.11 -10.65 10.09
CA THR A 127 -0.37 -11.86 10.49
C THR A 127 0.47 -11.66 11.75
N SER A 128 0.71 -10.42 12.19
CA SER A 128 1.45 -10.08 13.42
C SER A 128 0.53 -9.52 14.51
N VAL A 129 0.91 -9.67 15.79
CA VAL A 129 0.16 -9.09 16.92
C VAL A 129 0.12 -7.56 16.82
N ALA A 130 1.29 -6.94 16.62
CA ALA A 130 1.41 -5.48 16.52
C ALA A 130 0.59 -4.91 15.35
N GLY A 131 0.62 -5.59 14.19
CA GLY A 131 -0.19 -5.21 13.05
C GLY A 131 -1.70 -5.32 13.31
N ARG A 132 -2.16 -6.40 13.96
CA ARG A 132 -3.57 -6.52 14.36
C ARG A 132 -3.99 -5.41 15.31
N THR A 133 -3.18 -5.08 16.31
CA THR A 133 -3.47 -3.99 17.25
C THR A 133 -3.61 -2.66 16.52
N ALA A 134 -2.64 -2.27 15.69
CA ALA A 134 -2.67 -1.02 14.94
C ALA A 134 -3.87 -0.95 13.97
N LEU A 135 -4.18 -2.06 13.30
CA LEU A 135 -5.33 -2.14 12.40
C LEU A 135 -6.67 -1.97 13.13
N VAL A 136 -6.83 -2.58 14.31
CA VAL A 136 -8.03 -2.42 15.14
C VAL A 136 -8.15 -0.99 15.65
N GLU A 137 -7.05 -0.39 16.11
CA GLU A 137 -7.03 1.01 16.56
C GLU A 137 -7.39 1.99 15.43
N ALA A 138 -7.06 1.65 14.18
CA ALA A 138 -7.43 2.43 13.00
C ALA A 138 -8.88 2.19 12.52
N GLY A 139 -9.61 1.23 13.08
CA GLY A 139 -11.00 0.93 12.69
C GLY A 139 -11.12 0.01 11.46
N VAL A 140 -10.19 -0.92 11.26
CA VAL A 140 -10.21 -1.82 10.09
C VAL A 140 -11.47 -2.69 10.03
N VAL A 141 -12.04 -3.06 11.18
CA VAL A 141 -13.19 -3.98 11.25
C VAL A 141 -14.41 -3.35 10.58
N GLU A 142 -14.67 -2.09 10.91
CA GLU A 142 -15.75 -1.28 10.35
C GLU A 142 -15.57 -1.08 8.83
N ALA A 143 -14.32 -0.92 8.37
CA ALA A 143 -14.00 -0.77 6.95
C ALA A 143 -14.17 -2.10 6.17
N LEU A 144 -13.90 -3.26 6.78
CA LEU A 144 -14.02 -4.56 6.11
C LEU A 144 -15.46 -5.07 5.99
N ILE A 145 -16.39 -4.63 6.85
CA ILE A 145 -17.81 -5.01 6.79
C ILE A 145 -18.48 -4.68 5.44
N PRO A 146 -18.43 -3.43 4.93
CA PRO A 146 -19.01 -3.10 3.63
C PRO A 146 -18.24 -3.78 2.49
N MET A 147 -16.93 -4.01 2.63
CA MET A 147 -16.13 -4.73 1.65
C MET A 147 -16.58 -6.17 1.44
N ALA A 148 -16.85 -6.90 2.52
CA ALA A 148 -17.37 -8.26 2.44
C ALA A 148 -18.72 -8.32 1.70
N ARG A 149 -19.54 -7.27 1.81
CA ARG A 149 -20.81 -7.15 1.08
C ARG A 149 -20.58 -6.85 -0.40
N HIS A 150 -19.61 -5.99 -0.74
CA HIS A 150 -19.27 -5.67 -2.14
C HIS A 150 -18.71 -6.88 -2.89
N ALA A 151 -17.75 -7.60 -2.30
CA ALA A 151 -17.18 -8.81 -2.89
C ALA A 151 -18.24 -9.89 -3.15
N HIS A 152 -19.21 -10.04 -2.24
CA HIS A 152 -20.33 -10.97 -2.41
C HIS A 152 -21.25 -10.61 -3.59
N LEU A 153 -21.39 -9.32 -3.92
CA LEU A 153 -22.19 -8.87 -5.06
C LEU A 153 -21.46 -9.14 -6.39
N GLU A 154 -20.15 -8.90 -6.44
CA GLU A 154 -19.32 -9.17 -7.62
C GLU A 154 -19.19 -10.68 -7.92
N CYS A 155 -19.03 -11.53 -6.90
CA CYS A 155 -18.95 -13.00 -7.09
C CYS A 155 -20.27 -13.66 -7.55
N LYS A 156 -21.40 -12.94 -7.54
CA LYS A 156 -22.70 -13.45 -7.97
C LYS A 156 -23.04 -13.12 -9.43
N ARG A 157 -22.21 -12.34 -10.12
CA ARG A 157 -22.35 -12.06 -11.55
C ARG A 157 -21.74 -13.18 -12.39
#